data_AF-A0A7U9HV66-F1
#
_entry.id   AF-A0A7U9HV66-F1
#
_cell.length_a   1.000
_cell.length_b   1.000
_cell.length_c   1.000
_cell.angle_alpha   90.00
_cell.angle_beta   90.00
_cell.angle_gamma   90.00
#
_symmetry.space_group_name_H-M   'P 1'
#
loop_
_entity.id
_entity.type
_entity.pdbx_description
1 polymer ?
#
loop_
_entity_poly.entity_id
_entity_poly.type
_entity_poly.pdbx_seq_one_letter_code
_entity_poly.pdbx_strand_id
1 'polypeptide(L)' 'MSIQIGDNNKIKNSSIGHQYGSNRGEKEPKEKKTFFEKHPALFSFIISILAGFILLFSFWKSVIRWIESLFK' A
#
# COMPACT_ATOMS: atom_id res chain seq x y z
N MET A 1 23.28 -13.33 45.29
CA MET A 1 23.41 -13.32 43.82
C MET A 1 22.52 -12.20 43.30
N SER A 2 23.08 -11.16 42.67
CA SER A 2 22.29 -10.05 42.12
C SER A 2 22.36 -10.10 40.59
N ILE A 3 21.21 -10.01 39.94
CA ILE A 3 21.13 -9.89 38.48
C ILE A 3 20.90 -8.40 38.20
N GLN A 4 21.86 -7.73 37.58
CA GLN A 4 21.70 -6.36 37.10
C GLN A 4 21.38 -6.43 35.61
N ILE A 5 20.18 -5.98 35.23
CA ILE A 5 19.78 -5.85 33.84
C ILE A 5 19.75 -4.35 33.50
N GLY A 6 20.81 -3.90 32.84
CA GLY A 6 20.92 -2.58 32.23
C GLY A 6 21.70 -1.57 33.06
N ASP A 7 22.76 -1.03 32.44
CA ASP A 7 23.24 0.31 32.74
C ASP A 7 23.34 1.07 31.40
N ASN A 8 22.73 2.26 31.34
CA ASN A 8 22.67 3.15 30.17
C ASN A 8 22.18 2.57 28.82
N ASN A 9 21.38 1.50 28.80
CA ASN A 9 20.84 0.96 27.55
C ASN A 9 19.58 1.71 27.06
N LYS A 10 19.56 2.09 25.77
CA LYS A 10 18.37 2.63 25.10
C LYS A 10 17.68 1.52 24.31
N ILE A 11 16.67 0.91 24.92
CA ILE A 11 15.90 -0.16 24.28
C ILE A 11 14.76 0.46 23.48
N LYS A 12 14.70 0.20 22.18
CA LYS A 12 13.60 0.63 21.31
C LYS A 12 13.06 -0.58 20.54
N ASN A 13 11.75 -0.76 20.60
CA ASN A 13 10.99 -1.80 19.90
C ASN A 13 11.49 -3.23 20.19
N SER A 14 11.65 -3.58 21.47
CA SER A 14 12.06 -4.93 21.89
C SER A 14 11.10 -5.49 22.93
N SER A 15 10.87 -6.80 22.88
CA SER A 15 10.12 -7.54 23.88
C SER A 15 11.12 -8.29 24.77
N ILE A 16 11.09 -8.05 26.09
CA ILE A 16 12.02 -8.66 27.06
C ILE A 16 11.20 -9.37 28.12
N GLY A 17 11.32 -10.71 28.14
CA GLY A 17 10.62 -11.62 29.04
C GLY A 17 9.82 -12.71 28.29
N HIS A 18 9.36 -13.73 29.01
CA HIS A 18 8.30 -14.61 28.52
C HIS A 18 6.96 -13.90 28.74
N GLN A 19 6.28 -13.54 27.65
CA GLN A 19 5.00 -12.85 27.66
C GLN A 19 3.89 -13.81 28.12
N TYR A 20 3.83 -14.07 29.44
CA TYR A 20 2.78 -14.86 30.05
C TYR A 20 1.49 -14.03 30.06
N GLY A 21 0.54 -14.43 29.22
CA GLY A 21 -0.81 -13.88 29.23
C GLY A 21 -1.06 -12.75 28.22
N SER A 22 -1.14 -13.10 26.94
CA SER A 22 -2.23 -12.56 26.11
C SER A 22 -2.52 -13.51 24.96
N ASN A 23 -3.49 -14.38 25.16
CA ASN A 23 -4.36 -14.87 24.09
C ASN A 23 -5.05 -13.65 23.44
N ARG A 24 -4.34 -12.94 22.57
CA ARG A 24 -4.93 -12.04 21.58
C ARG A 24 -4.15 -12.27 20.32
N GLY A 25 -4.81 -13.02 19.43
CA GLY A 25 -4.33 -13.65 18.22
C GLY A 25 -3.23 -12.89 17.52
N GLU A 26 -2.30 -13.68 16.98
CA GLU A 26 -1.47 -13.38 15.81
C GLU A 26 -1.93 -12.08 15.13
N LYS A 27 -1.35 -10.96 15.55
CA LYS A 27 -1.27 -9.83 14.66
C LYS A 27 -0.07 -10.16 13.81
N GLU A 28 -0.31 -10.98 12.79
CA GLU A 28 0.44 -10.88 11.53
C GLU A 28 0.74 -9.39 11.32
N PRO A 29 1.97 -9.02 10.93
CA PRO A 29 2.30 -7.62 10.70
C PRO A 29 1.25 -7.10 9.72
N LYS A 30 0.30 -6.29 10.21
CA LYS A 30 -0.81 -5.79 9.40
C LYS A 30 -0.16 -5.16 8.20
N GLU A 31 -0.24 -5.83 7.05
CA GLU A 31 0.30 -5.32 5.81
C GLU A 31 -0.24 -3.91 5.70
N LYS A 32 0.68 -2.94 5.59
CA LYS A 32 0.30 -1.54 5.62
C LYS A 32 -0.51 -1.30 4.36
N LYS A 33 -1.84 -1.36 4.50
CA LYS A 33 -2.76 -1.22 3.37
C LYS A 33 -2.36 0.00 2.57
N THR A 34 -2.14 -0.20 1.28
CA THR A 34 -1.62 0.85 0.40
C THR A 34 -2.70 1.95 0.29
N PHE A 35 -2.30 3.20 0.05
CA PHE A 35 -3.25 4.34 -0.03
C PHE A 35 -4.45 4.06 -0.95
N PHE A 36 -4.26 3.25 -1.99
CA PHE A 36 -5.32 2.79 -2.90
C PHE A 36 -6.40 1.96 -2.21
N GLU A 37 -6.04 1.07 -1.28
CA GLU A 37 -6.99 0.23 -0.55
C GLU A 37 -7.74 1.01 0.53
N LYS A 38 -7.13 2.08 1.03
CA LYS A 38 -7.72 2.92 2.08
C LYS A 38 -8.78 3.87 1.55
N HIS A 39 -8.64 4.31 0.30
CA HIS A 39 -9.55 5.27 -0.34
C HIS A 39 -9.86 4.91 -1.81
N PRO A 40 -10.58 3.81 -2.06
CA PRO A 40 -10.89 3.35 -3.41
C PRO A 40 -11.65 4.41 -4.23
N ALA A 41 -12.60 5.13 -3.62
CA ALA A 41 -13.40 6.14 -4.32
C ALA A 41 -12.57 7.35 -4.82
N LEU A 42 -11.60 7.81 -4.03
CA LEU A 42 -10.70 8.91 -4.45
C LEU A 42 -9.82 8.47 -5.62
N PHE A 43 -9.34 7.23 -5.59
CA PHE A 43 -8.54 6.70 -6.69
C PHE A 43 -9.36 6.56 -7.97
N SER A 44 -10.59 6.03 -7.89
CA SER A 44 -11.52 5.99 -9.02
C SER A 44 -11.82 7.36 -9.59
N PHE A 45 -11.97 8.38 -8.75
CA PHE A 45 -12.20 9.76 -9.18
C PHE A 45 -11.00 10.33 -9.97
N ILE A 46 -9.77 10.12 -9.46
CA ILE A 46 -8.55 10.57 -10.13
C ILE A 46 -8.38 9.85 -11.48
N ILE A 47 -8.63 8.53 -11.53
CA ILE A 47 -8.59 7.76 -12.78
C ILE A 47 -9.62 8.29 -13.78
N SER A 48 -10.84 8.62 -13.33
CA SER A 48 -11.87 9.17 -14.20
C SER A 48 -11.47 10.50 -14.82
N ILE A 49 -10.85 11.39 -14.03
CA ILE A 49 -10.31 12.67 -14.53
C ILE A 49 -9.20 12.41 -15.54
N LEU A 50 -8.28 11.51 -15.22
CA LEU A 50 -7.14 11.20 -16.08
C LEU A 50 -7.59 10.58 -17.41
N ALA A 51 -8.54 9.65 -17.36
CA ALA A 51 -9.14 9.05 -18.56
C ALA A 51 -9.83 10.10 -19.43
N GLY A 52 -10.61 11.01 -18.82
CA GLY A 52 -11.21 12.14 -19.51
C GLY A 52 -10.16 13.02 -20.17
N PHE A 53 -9.10 13.38 -19.45
CA PHE A 53 -8.00 14.18 -19.98
C PHE A 53 -7.26 13.50 -21.15
N ILE A 54 -7.01 12.20 -21.06
CA ILE A 54 -6.37 11.42 -22.13
C ILE A 54 -7.27 11.41 -23.39
N LEU A 55 -8.60 11.37 -23.22
CA LEU A 55 -9.56 11.43 -24.33
C LEU A 55 -9.53 12.76 -25.11
N LEU A 56 -9.04 13.85 -24.51
CA LEU A 56 -8.98 15.16 -25.17
C LEU A 56 -7.87 15.28 -26.23
N PHE A 57 -6.88 14.40 -26.23
CA PHE A 57 -5.75 14.54 -27.14
C PHE A 57 -6.10 14.17 -28.59
N SER A 58 -5.53 14.89 -29.56
CA SER A 58 -5.78 14.63 -30.98
C SER A 58 -5.17 13.34 -31.54
N PHE A 59 -4.34 12.63 -30.75
CA PHE A 59 -3.63 11.43 -31.20
C PHE A 59 -4.52 10.19 -31.37
N TRP A 60 -5.78 10.22 -30.90
CA TRP A 60 -6.72 9.09 -31.03
C TRP A 60 -6.92 8.64 -32.47
N LYS A 61 -6.80 9.55 -33.45
CA LYS A 61 -6.85 9.19 -34.87
C LYS A 61 -5.76 8.19 -35.26
N SER A 62 -4.56 8.33 -34.71
CA SER A 62 -3.45 7.39 -34.95
C SER A 62 -3.71 6.04 -34.29
N VAL A 63 -4.22 6.07 -33.04
CA VAL A 63 -4.58 4.86 -32.28
C VAL A 63 -5.69 4.06 -32.99
N ILE A 64 -6.74 4.73 -33.45
CA ILE A 64 -7.85 4.09 -34.17
C ILE A 64 -7.34 3.44 -35.46
N ARG A 65 -6.55 4.16 -36.27
CA ARG A 65 -5.95 3.61 -37.50
C ARG A 65 -5.05 2.40 -37.24
N TRP A 66 -4.32 2.40 -36.13
CA TRP A 66 -3.51 1.26 -35.71
C TRP A 66 -4.39 0.05 -35.33
N ILE A 67 -5.45 0.26 -34.55
CA ILE A 67 -6.40 -0.78 -34.17
C ILE A 67 -7.09 -1.37 -35.41
N GLU A 68 -7.56 -0.53 -36.33
CA GLU A 68 -8.18 -0.96 -37.60
C GLU A 68 -7.24 -1.83 -38.45
N SER A 69 -5.94 -1.55 -38.40
CA SER A 69 -4.92 -2.35 -39.09
C SER A 69 -4.74 -3.75 -38.51
N LEU A 70 -5.18 -4.03 -37.29
CA LEU A 70 -5.11 -5.36 -36.67
C LEU A 70 -6.27 -6.27 -37.08
N PHE A 71 -7.38 -5.69 -37.55
CA PHE A 71 -8.58 -6.41 -38.01
C PHE A 71 -8.65 -6.55 -39.54
N LYS A 72 -7.57 -6.19 -40.23
CA LYS A 72 -7.42 -6.26 -41.67
C LYS A 72 -6.47 -7.39 -42.05
#